data_AF-A0A381IC25-F1
#
_entry.id   AF-A0A381IC25-F1
#
_cell.length_a   1.000
_cell.length_b   1.000
_cell.length_c   1.000
_cell.angle_alpha   90.00
_cell.angle_beta   90.00
_cell.angle_gamma   90.00
#
_symmetry.space_group_name_H-M   'P 1'
#
loop_
_entity.id
_entity.type
_entity.pdbx_description
1 polymer ?
#
loop_
_entity_poly.entity_id
_entity_poly.type
_entity_poly.pdbx_seq_one_letter_code
_entity_poly.pdbx_strand_id
1 'polypeptide(L)'
;MYYSSTRGTEEKVTASQAIIKGISNDGGLYVPSEFPNVKNELINLVNLTYSQIAFFVLSKFLCDFTEDEIKNCIENAYDEKFDCSSIAPLNKVNDTYFLELYHGPTLAFKDMALTIMPHLLKTSIKKDNLEKDVVILTATSGDTGKAALEGFKDIDKIKIIVFFPEDGVSPVQKLQMKTQTGKKYICSWYKRKF
;
A
#
# COMPACT_ATOMS: atom_id res chain seq x y z
N MET A 1 19.39 6.85 0.42
CA MET A 1 18.57 7.46 -0.64
C MET A 1 17.63 8.48 -0.02
N TYR A 2 17.36 9.59 -0.72
CA TYR A 2 16.35 10.58 -0.32
C TYR A 2 15.25 10.66 -1.38
N TYR A 3 14.12 11.25 -1.01
CA TYR A 3 13.00 11.54 -1.90
C TYR A 3 12.79 13.05 -2.02
N SER A 4 12.41 13.50 -3.21
CA SER A 4 12.11 14.91 -3.49
C SER A 4 10.78 15.04 -4.25
N SER A 5 10.19 16.23 -4.21
CA SER A 5 8.97 16.52 -4.95
C SER A 5 9.22 16.52 -6.46
N THR A 6 8.28 15.98 -7.23
CA THR A 6 8.21 16.12 -8.70
C THR A 6 8.07 17.57 -9.17
N ARG A 7 7.75 18.52 -8.29
CA ARG A 7 7.62 19.96 -8.62
C ARG A 7 8.87 20.77 -8.25
N GLY A 8 9.95 20.10 -7.85
CA GLY A 8 11.28 20.71 -7.78
C GLY A 8 11.62 21.45 -6.49
N THR A 9 10.99 21.11 -5.35
CA THR A 9 11.45 21.60 -4.05
C THR A 9 12.82 21.03 -3.70
N GLU A 10 13.68 21.84 -3.10
CA GLU A 10 14.96 21.38 -2.53
C GLU A 10 14.80 20.50 -1.28
N GLU A 11 13.59 20.43 -0.71
CA GLU A 11 13.29 19.58 0.45
C GLU A 11 13.53 18.10 0.10
N LYS A 12 14.54 17.52 0.75
CA LYS A 12 14.85 16.09 0.70
C LYS A 12 14.32 15.44 1.97
N VAL A 13 13.55 14.38 1.80
CA VAL A 13 12.98 13.59 2.90
C VAL A 13 13.45 12.15 2.82
N THR A 14 13.47 11.44 3.95
CA THR A 14 13.70 9.98 3.96
C THR A 14 12.48 9.23 3.42
N ALA A 15 12.57 7.92 3.21
CA ALA A 15 11.42 7.15 2.75
C ALA A 15 10.31 7.13 3.82
N SER A 16 10.67 6.98 5.11
CA SER A 16 9.69 7.02 6.21
C SER A 16 8.92 8.35 6.25
N GLN A 17 9.63 9.46 6.06
CA GLN A 17 9.04 10.79 6.02
C GLN A 17 8.14 10.97 4.79
N ALA A 18 8.56 10.48 3.62
CA ALA A 18 7.72 10.49 2.42
C ALA A 18 6.43 9.69 2.62
N ILE A 19 6.51 8.51 3.26
CA ILE A 19 5.36 7.66 3.57
C ILE A 19 4.39 8.36 4.53
N ILE A 20 4.89 9.02 5.58
CA ILE A 20 4.05 9.77 6.53
C ILE A 20 3.34 10.95 5.84
N LYS A 21 4.07 11.71 5.01
CA LYS A 21 3.55 12.91 4.36
C LYS A 21 2.56 12.58 3.23
N GLY A 22 2.79 11.51 2.49
CA GLY A 22 1.98 11.07 1.35
C GLY A 22 2.10 11.97 0.12
N ILE A 23 1.66 13.23 0.23
CA ILE A 23 1.78 14.28 -0.79
C ILE A 23 2.81 15.30 -0.30
N SER A 24 3.66 15.82 -1.19
CA SER A 24 4.64 16.84 -0.81
C SER A 24 3.97 18.18 -0.53
N ASN A 25 4.65 19.04 0.23
CA ASN A 25 4.11 20.34 0.69
C ASN A 25 3.69 21.28 -0.45
N ASP A 26 4.28 21.13 -1.63
CA ASP A 26 4.00 21.87 -2.86
C ASP A 26 2.92 21.21 -3.75
N GLY A 27 2.28 20.14 -3.27
CA GLY A 27 1.27 19.35 -3.99
C GLY A 27 1.84 18.42 -5.07
N GLY A 28 3.15 18.23 -5.11
CA GLY A 28 3.83 17.23 -5.94
C GLY A 28 3.78 15.82 -5.35
N LEU A 29 4.47 14.90 -6.02
CA LEU A 29 4.66 13.53 -5.55
C LEU A 29 6.11 13.33 -5.12
N TYR A 30 6.33 12.53 -4.10
CA TYR A 30 7.68 12.12 -3.71
C TYR A 30 8.22 11.07 -4.69
N VAL A 31 9.40 11.33 -5.25
CA VAL A 31 10.15 10.40 -6.11
C VAL A 31 11.56 10.21 -5.56
N PRO A 32 12.16 9.02 -5.71
CA PRO A 32 13.51 8.79 -5.22
C PRO A 32 14.51 9.64 -6.01
N SER A 33 15.58 10.08 -5.34
CA SER A 33 16.64 10.88 -5.96
C SER A 33 17.34 10.16 -7.11
N GLU A 34 17.29 8.84 -7.13
CA GLU A 34 17.84 7.98 -8.17
C GLU A 34 17.12 6.62 -8.19
N PHE A 35 17.15 5.94 -9.33
CA PHE A 35 16.67 4.55 -9.42
C PHE A 35 17.85 3.58 -9.23
N PRO A 36 17.75 2.62 -8.29
CA PRO A 36 18.78 1.61 -8.08
C PRO A 36 19.05 0.80 -9.35
N ASN A 37 20.32 0.67 -9.74
CA ASN A 37 20.70 -0.22 -10.83
C ASN A 37 20.90 -1.64 -10.32
N VAL A 38 19.97 -2.54 -10.66
CA VAL A 38 19.96 -3.94 -10.22
C VAL A 38 20.30 -4.93 -11.34
N LYS A 39 20.80 -4.46 -12.50
CA LYS A 39 20.98 -5.29 -13.71
C LYS A 39 21.76 -6.58 -13.45
N ASN A 40 22.84 -6.50 -12.68
CA ASN A 40 23.70 -7.65 -12.37
C ASN A 40 23.12 -8.56 -11.29
N GLU A 41 22.11 -8.11 -10.55
CA GLU A 41 21.46 -8.85 -9.46
C GLU A 41 20.20 -9.58 -9.95
N LEU A 42 19.63 -9.21 -11.11
CA LEU A 42 18.37 -9.77 -11.63
C LEU A 42 18.38 -11.30 -11.74
N ILE A 43 19.50 -11.90 -12.15
CA ILE A 43 19.62 -13.35 -12.30
C ILE A 43 19.44 -14.09 -10.96
N ASN A 44 19.80 -13.43 -9.84
CA ASN A 44 19.67 -13.99 -8.51
C ASN A 44 18.21 -13.99 -8.01
N LEU A 45 17.30 -13.30 -8.72
CA LEU A 45 15.90 -13.17 -8.31
C LEU A 45 14.99 -14.28 -8.86
N VAL A 46 15.45 -15.03 -9.86
CA VAL A 46 14.60 -15.97 -10.63
C VAL A 46 13.98 -17.07 -9.77
N ASN A 47 14.69 -17.53 -8.74
CA ASN A 47 14.25 -18.63 -7.87
C ASN A 47 13.76 -18.16 -6.50
N LEU A 48 13.59 -16.85 -6.31
CA LEU A 48 13.16 -16.28 -5.04
C LEU A 48 11.64 -16.32 -4.90
N THR A 49 11.16 -16.45 -3.67
CA THR A 49 9.75 -16.29 -3.34
C THR A 49 9.32 -14.83 -3.49
N TYR A 50 8.01 -14.59 -3.56
CA TYR A 50 7.46 -13.23 -3.63
C TYR A 50 7.99 -12.35 -2.49
N SER A 51 8.00 -12.84 -1.25
CA SER A 51 8.51 -12.12 -0.09
C SER A 51 10.00 -11.81 -0.17
N GLN A 52 10.82 -12.71 -0.71
CA GLN A 52 12.25 -12.49 -0.92
C GLN A 52 12.51 -11.45 -2.01
N ILE A 53 11.75 -11.47 -3.11
CA ILE A 53 11.81 -10.44 -4.15
C ILE A 53 11.35 -9.09 -3.60
N ALA A 54 10.24 -9.06 -2.85
CA ALA A 54 9.74 -7.85 -2.22
C ALA A 54 10.79 -7.26 -1.26
N PHE A 55 11.46 -8.09 -0.46
CA PHE A 55 12.54 -7.65 0.42
C PHE A 55 13.70 -7.05 -0.38
N PHE A 56 14.14 -7.73 -1.44
CA PHE A 56 15.21 -7.23 -2.31
C PHE A 56 14.86 -5.85 -2.89
N VAL A 57 13.67 -5.71 -3.48
CA VAL A 57 13.24 -4.46 -4.13
C VAL A 57 13.08 -3.35 -3.09
N LEU A 58 12.31 -3.59 -2.02
CA LEU A 58 12.01 -2.58 -1.01
C LEU A 58 13.27 -2.09 -0.28
N SER A 59 14.24 -2.97 -0.01
CA SER A 59 15.52 -2.58 0.63
C SER A 59 16.32 -1.57 -0.19
N LYS A 60 16.15 -1.52 -1.51
CA LYS A 60 16.83 -0.53 -2.36
C LYS A 60 16.15 0.85 -2.30
N PHE A 61 14.88 0.93 -1.89
CA PHE A 61 14.09 2.16 -1.85
C PHE A 61 13.85 2.69 -0.44
N LEU A 62 13.87 1.81 0.57
CA LEU A 62 13.61 2.11 1.98
C LEU A 62 14.93 2.17 2.79
N CYS A 63 15.91 2.95 2.33
CA CYS A 63 17.28 2.93 2.88
C CYS A 63 17.39 3.37 4.36
N ASP A 64 16.37 4.00 4.91
CA ASP A 64 16.26 4.41 6.32
C ASP A 64 15.55 3.36 7.20
N PHE A 65 15.06 2.27 6.61
CA PHE A 65 14.50 1.12 7.31
C PHE A 65 15.60 0.08 7.58
N THR A 66 15.51 -0.59 8.72
CA THR A 66 16.34 -1.77 8.99
C THR A 66 15.83 -2.98 8.22
N GLU A 67 16.67 -3.98 8.01
CA GLU A 67 16.23 -5.23 7.37
C GLU A 67 15.05 -5.87 8.12
N ASP A 68 15.11 -5.89 9.45
CA ASP A 68 14.06 -6.48 10.29
C ASP A 68 12.74 -5.72 10.17
N GLU A 69 12.78 -4.40 10.03
CA GLU A 69 11.59 -3.59 9.79
C GLU A 69 10.95 -3.93 8.44
N ILE A 70 11.75 -4.08 7.38
CA ILE A 70 11.24 -4.44 6.05
C ILE A 70 10.68 -5.86 6.04
N LYS A 71 11.41 -6.83 6.61
CA LYS A 71 10.96 -8.23 6.72
C LYS A 71 9.63 -8.31 7.48
N ASN A 72 9.54 -7.66 8.63
CA ASN A 72 8.31 -7.61 9.41
C ASN A 72 7.16 -6.98 8.62
N CYS A 73 7.38 -5.91 7.84
CA CYS A 73 6.33 -5.33 7.00
C CYS A 73 5.83 -6.32 5.93
N ILE A 74 6.74 -7.07 5.29
CA ILE A 74 6.42 -8.04 4.25
C ILE A 74 5.67 -9.25 4.82
N GLU A 75 6.16 -9.79 5.93
CA GLU A 75 5.57 -10.98 6.60
C GLU A 75 4.14 -10.71 7.06
N ASN A 76 3.84 -9.51 7.57
CA ASN A 76 2.48 -9.16 7.97
C ASN A 76 1.58 -8.76 6.78
N ALA A 77 2.18 -8.44 5.62
CA ALA A 77 1.44 -8.00 4.45
C ALA A 77 1.02 -9.17 3.54
N TYR A 78 1.92 -10.11 3.29
CA TYR A 78 1.74 -11.18 2.31
C TYR A 78 1.71 -12.55 3.00
N ASP A 79 0.66 -12.75 3.79
CA ASP A 79 0.42 -13.94 4.61
C ASP A 79 -0.84 -14.70 4.12
N GLU A 80 -1.46 -15.49 5.00
CA GLU A 80 -2.68 -16.26 4.69
C GLU A 80 -3.90 -15.42 4.29
N LYS A 81 -3.83 -14.08 4.36
CA LYS A 81 -4.84 -13.19 3.76
C LYS A 81 -4.89 -13.33 2.23
N PHE A 82 -3.80 -13.79 1.62
CA PHE A 82 -3.79 -14.15 0.22
C PHE A 82 -4.15 -15.63 0.07
N ASP A 83 -5.15 -15.94 -0.74
CA ASP A 83 -5.62 -17.32 -0.96
C ASP A 83 -4.68 -18.15 -1.87
N CYS A 84 -3.59 -17.54 -2.34
CA CYS A 84 -2.51 -18.17 -3.08
C CYS A 84 -1.15 -17.96 -2.41
N SER A 85 -0.44 -19.05 -2.09
CA SER A 85 0.89 -19.01 -1.45
C SER A 85 1.98 -18.34 -2.31
N SER A 86 1.81 -18.31 -3.62
CA SER A 86 2.71 -17.58 -4.53
C SER A 86 2.44 -16.08 -4.59
N ILE A 87 1.36 -15.61 -3.94
CA ILE A 87 0.85 -14.22 -3.85
C ILE A 87 0.41 -13.64 -5.21
N ALA A 88 1.23 -13.77 -6.25
CA ALA A 88 0.96 -13.32 -7.61
C ALA A 88 1.31 -14.43 -8.63
N PRO A 89 0.52 -15.50 -8.74
CA PRO A 89 0.78 -16.59 -9.68
C PRO A 89 0.69 -16.11 -11.13
N LEU A 90 1.50 -16.74 -11.99
CA LEU A 90 1.45 -16.55 -13.43
C LEU A 90 0.71 -17.73 -14.06
N ASN A 91 -0.47 -17.49 -14.62
CA ASN A 91 -1.28 -18.50 -15.28
C ASN A 91 -1.20 -18.40 -16.79
N LYS A 92 -0.95 -19.53 -17.46
CA LYS A 92 -0.86 -19.60 -18.92
C LYS A 92 -2.18 -20.08 -19.51
N VAL A 93 -2.73 -19.31 -20.45
CA VAL A 93 -3.91 -19.69 -21.24
C VAL A 93 -3.53 -19.59 -22.72
N ASN A 94 -3.47 -20.73 -23.40
CA ASN A 94 -2.90 -20.86 -24.74
C ASN A 94 -1.48 -20.28 -24.79
N ASP A 95 -1.23 -19.31 -25.66
CA ASP A 95 0.07 -18.64 -25.80
C ASP A 95 0.19 -17.34 -24.98
N THR A 96 -0.76 -17.05 -24.09
CA THR A 96 -0.80 -15.83 -23.27
C THR A 96 -0.60 -16.15 -21.80
N TYR A 97 0.12 -15.28 -21.09
CA TYR A 97 0.32 -15.37 -19.64
C TYR A 97 -0.46 -14.25 -18.94
N PHE A 98 -1.11 -14.61 -17.83
CA PHE A 98 -1.90 -13.74 -16.98
C PHE A 98 -1.25 -13.72 -15.59
N LEU A 99 -0.81 -12.54 -15.15
CA LEU A 99 -0.36 -12.35 -13.77
C LEU A 99 -1.58 -12.05 -12.91
N GLU A 100 -1.91 -12.99 -12.04
CA GLU A 100 -3.11 -12.87 -11.22
C GLU A 100 -2.79 -12.10 -9.95
N LEU A 101 -3.36 -10.89 -9.83
CA LEU A 101 -3.15 -9.98 -8.71
C LEU A 101 -4.40 -9.82 -7.83
N TYR A 102 -5.34 -10.76 -7.93
CA TYR A 102 -6.63 -10.71 -7.25
C TYR A 102 -6.78 -11.77 -6.14
N HIS A 103 -5.68 -12.39 -5.73
CA HIS A 103 -5.67 -13.39 -4.66
C HIS A 103 -5.68 -12.77 -3.26
N GLY A 104 -5.75 -11.44 -3.16
CA GLY A 104 -5.81 -10.71 -1.90
C GLY A 104 -7.23 -10.62 -1.31
N PRO A 105 -7.35 -10.02 -0.10
CA PRO A 105 -8.59 -10.02 0.67
C PRO A 105 -9.76 -9.26 0.02
N THR A 106 -9.52 -8.46 -1.01
CA THR A 106 -10.55 -7.69 -1.71
C THR A 106 -10.72 -8.08 -3.17
N LEU A 107 -10.03 -9.13 -3.62
CA LEU A 107 -10.09 -9.66 -4.97
C LEU A 107 -9.67 -8.64 -6.04
N ALA A 108 -8.73 -7.75 -5.69
CA ALA A 108 -8.26 -6.70 -6.58
C ALA A 108 -6.76 -6.44 -6.42
N PHE A 109 -6.11 -6.03 -7.51
CA PHE A 109 -4.66 -5.74 -7.55
C PHE A 109 -4.20 -4.68 -6.53
N LYS A 110 -5.11 -3.88 -5.98
CA LYS A 110 -4.80 -2.89 -4.96
C LYS A 110 -4.35 -3.52 -3.65
N ASP A 111 -4.72 -4.78 -3.41
CA ASP A 111 -4.29 -5.53 -2.23
C ASP A 111 -2.76 -5.67 -2.18
N MET A 112 -2.10 -5.76 -3.34
CA MET A 112 -0.64 -5.84 -3.42
C MET A 112 0.04 -4.65 -2.73
N ALA A 113 -0.52 -3.44 -2.87
CA ALA A 113 0.05 -2.23 -2.26
C ALA A 113 -0.60 -1.90 -0.90
N LEU A 114 -1.92 -2.04 -0.79
CA LEU A 114 -2.69 -1.61 0.37
C LEU A 114 -2.62 -2.59 1.54
N THR A 115 -2.10 -3.80 1.36
CA THR A 115 -1.83 -4.71 2.48
C THR A 115 -0.49 -4.40 3.14
N ILE A 116 0.54 -3.94 2.40
CA ILE A 116 1.85 -3.58 2.96
C ILE A 116 1.93 -2.12 3.45
N MET A 117 1.25 -1.19 2.78
CA MET A 117 1.25 0.24 3.13
C MET A 117 0.96 0.53 4.62
N PRO A 118 -0.02 -0.13 5.28
CA PRO A 118 -0.29 0.10 6.70
C PRO A 118 0.87 -0.26 7.61
N HIS A 119 1.61 -1.34 7.29
CA HIS A 119 2.79 -1.75 8.04
C HIS A 119 3.97 -0.78 7.81
N LEU A 120 4.14 -0.32 6.58
CA LEU A 120 5.14 0.71 6.25
C LEU A 120 4.84 2.03 6.97
N LEU A 121 3.58 2.47 6.96
CA LEU A 121 3.16 3.70 7.65
C LEU A 121 3.33 3.57 9.16
N LYS A 122 2.90 2.46 9.77
CA LYS A 122 3.09 2.20 11.21
C LYS A 122 4.57 2.23 11.60
N THR A 123 5.43 1.58 10.81
CA THR A 123 6.88 1.57 11.03
C THR A 123 7.47 2.97 10.87
N SER A 124 7.02 3.74 9.88
CA SER A 124 7.45 5.12 9.65
C SER A 124 7.07 6.01 10.84
N ILE A 125 5.81 5.95 11.30
CA ILE A 125 5.31 6.69 12.48
C ILE A 125 6.18 6.43 13.70
N LYS A 126 6.56 5.17 13.93
CA LYS A 126 7.45 4.78 15.04
C LYS A 126 8.86 5.34 14.84
N LYS A 127 9.41 5.24 13.62
CA LYS A 127 10.77 5.68 13.29
C LYS A 127 10.96 7.18 13.43
N ASP A 128 10.02 7.97 12.94
CA ASP A 128 10.04 9.44 13.04
C ASP A 128 9.50 9.96 14.38
N ASN A 129 9.25 9.08 15.36
CA ASN A 129 8.71 9.41 16.69
C ASN A 129 7.45 10.30 16.62
N LEU A 130 6.56 10.02 15.66
CA LEU A 130 5.33 10.78 15.52
C LEU A 130 4.35 10.39 16.65
N GLU A 131 4.12 11.34 17.55
CA GLU A 131 3.19 11.16 18.68
C GLU A 131 1.73 11.20 18.25
N LYS A 132 1.42 11.95 17.19
CA LYS A 132 0.05 12.18 16.70
C LYS A 132 -0.49 10.94 15.98
N ASP A 133 -1.80 10.73 16.12
CA ASP A 133 -2.55 9.80 15.28
C ASP A 133 -2.55 10.28 13.81
N VAL A 134 -2.46 9.35 12.87
CA VAL A 134 -2.63 9.59 11.45
C VAL A 134 -4.06 9.26 11.04
N VAL A 135 -4.72 10.19 10.34
CA VAL A 135 -6.05 10.00 9.77
C VAL A 135 -5.94 9.98 8.26
N ILE A 136 -6.25 8.83 7.66
CA ILE A 136 -6.31 8.66 6.22
C ILE A 136 -7.70 9.09 5.74
N LEU A 137 -7.73 10.07 4.84
CA LEU A 137 -8.95 10.58 4.24
C LEU A 137 -8.96 10.24 2.74
N THR A 138 -9.93 9.44 2.29
CA THR A 138 -10.01 9.08 0.88
C THR A 138 -11.44 9.07 0.36
N ALA A 139 -11.61 9.38 -0.91
CA ALA A 139 -12.84 9.18 -1.65
C ALA A 139 -12.64 8.08 -2.69
N THR A 140 -13.61 7.18 -2.82
CA THR A 140 -13.56 6.07 -3.77
C THR A 140 -14.80 6.02 -4.64
N SER A 141 -14.67 5.36 -5.79
CA SER A 141 -15.79 4.92 -6.64
C SER A 141 -16.02 3.40 -6.55
N GLY A 142 -15.34 2.68 -5.65
CA GLY A 142 -15.47 1.23 -5.54
C GLY A 142 -14.30 0.58 -4.78
N ASP A 143 -13.56 -0.28 -5.48
CA ASP A 143 -12.61 -1.24 -4.86
C ASP A 143 -11.53 -0.59 -4.00
N THR A 144 -11.03 0.60 -4.37
CA THR A 144 -9.97 1.29 -3.62
C THR A 144 -10.39 1.54 -2.18
N GLY A 145 -11.65 1.89 -1.94
CA GLY A 145 -12.12 2.14 -0.58
C GLY A 145 -12.15 0.87 0.25
N LYS A 146 -12.62 -0.25 -0.32
CA LYS A 146 -12.63 -1.53 0.39
C LYS A 146 -11.22 -2.05 0.67
N ALA A 147 -10.31 -2.00 -0.31
CA ALA A 147 -8.91 -2.39 -0.12
C ALA A 147 -8.22 -1.52 0.96
N ALA A 148 -8.48 -0.22 0.99
CA ALA A 148 -7.93 0.65 2.03
C ALA A 148 -8.56 0.36 3.41
N LEU A 149 -9.87 0.14 3.50
CA LEU A 149 -10.53 -0.21 4.76
C LEU A 149 -10.00 -1.52 5.34
N GLU A 150 -9.77 -2.53 4.49
CA GLU A 150 -9.24 -3.82 4.94
C GLU A 150 -7.76 -3.73 5.31
N GLY A 151 -6.93 -3.08 4.50
CA GLY A 151 -5.50 -2.92 4.78
C GLY A 151 -5.25 -2.16 6.09
N PHE A 152 -5.93 -1.04 6.31
CA PHE A 152 -5.72 -0.20 7.50
C PHE A 152 -6.54 -0.62 8.72
N LYS A 153 -7.21 -1.78 8.66
CA LYS A 153 -8.06 -2.28 9.73
C LYS A 153 -7.25 -2.49 11.02
N ASP A 154 -7.71 -1.84 12.09
CA ASP A 154 -7.22 -1.98 13.47
C ASP A 154 -5.70 -1.75 13.66
N ILE A 155 -5.07 -1.02 12.74
CA ILE A 155 -3.67 -0.63 12.85
C ILE A 155 -3.51 0.43 13.94
N ASP A 156 -2.48 0.28 14.78
CA ASP A 156 -2.24 1.23 15.86
C ASP A 156 -1.84 2.61 15.35
N LYS A 157 -2.30 3.67 16.04
CA LYS A 157 -2.16 5.10 15.66
C LYS A 157 -2.71 5.51 14.28
N ILE A 158 -3.39 4.62 13.56
CA ILE A 158 -3.95 4.92 12.24
C ILE A 158 -5.47 4.79 12.28
N LYS A 159 -6.15 5.79 11.73
CA LYS A 159 -7.59 5.83 11.50
C LYS A 159 -7.84 6.04 10.02
N ILE A 160 -8.92 5.48 9.49
CA ILE A 160 -9.28 5.68 8.09
C ILE A 160 -10.72 6.17 7.95
N ILE A 161 -10.92 7.14 7.06
CA ILE A 161 -12.21 7.71 6.69
C ILE A 161 -12.36 7.55 5.17
N VAL A 162 -13.36 6.76 4.76
CA VAL A 162 -13.66 6.52 3.34
C VAL A 162 -15.00 7.13 2.98
N PHE A 163 -14.99 7.99 1.97
CA PHE A 163 -16.18 8.52 1.32
C PHE A 163 -16.46 7.81 0.01
N PHE A 164 -17.73 7.50 -0.26
CA PHE A 164 -18.13 6.95 -1.57
C PHE A 164 -19.45 7.57 -2.06
N PRO A 165 -19.64 7.75 -3.38
CA PRO A 165 -20.89 8.28 -3.92
C PRO A 165 -22.02 7.26 -3.70
N GLU A 166 -23.16 7.69 -3.18
CA GLU A 166 -24.25 6.76 -2.82
C GLU A 166 -24.72 5.89 -4.01
N ASP A 167 -24.79 6.49 -5.20
CA ASP A 167 -25.28 5.87 -6.44
C ASP A 167 -24.17 5.58 -7.46
N GLY A 168 -22.89 5.79 -7.08
CA GLY A 168 -21.75 5.68 -8.00
C GLY A 168 -20.87 4.45 -7.77
N VAL A 169 -21.38 3.44 -7.06
CA VAL A 169 -20.64 2.24 -6.67
C VAL A 169 -21.50 0.99 -6.87
N SER A 170 -20.91 -0.13 -7.29
CA SER A 170 -21.66 -1.37 -7.50
C SER A 170 -22.27 -1.89 -6.18
N PRO A 171 -23.38 -2.66 -6.23
CA PRO A 171 -23.99 -3.23 -5.03
C PRO A 171 -23.02 -4.06 -4.18
N VAL A 172 -22.15 -4.86 -4.81
CA VAL A 172 -21.18 -5.71 -4.11
C VAL A 172 -20.16 -4.86 -3.35
N GLN A 173 -19.53 -3.88 -4.01
CA GLN A 173 -18.56 -2.98 -3.39
C GLN A 173 -19.21 -2.14 -2.27
N LYS A 174 -20.46 -1.68 -2.48
CA LYS A 174 -21.22 -0.95 -1.46
C LYS A 174 -21.50 -1.82 -0.23
N LEU A 175 -21.86 -3.09 -0.43
CA LEU A 175 -22.00 -4.04 0.67
C LEU A 175 -20.67 -4.24 1.41
N GLN A 176 -19.59 -4.55 0.68
CA GLN A 176 -18.27 -4.77 1.27
C GLN A 176 -17.79 -3.59 2.14
N MET A 177 -18.05 -2.35 1.72
CA MET A 177 -17.73 -1.15 2.50
C MET A 177 -18.66 -0.96 3.71
N LYS A 178 -19.98 -1.19 3.55
CA LYS A 178 -20.96 -1.06 4.64
C LYS A 178 -20.85 -2.13 5.72
N THR A 179 -20.41 -3.33 5.35
CA THR A 179 -20.22 -4.47 6.26
C THR A 179 -18.78 -4.58 6.75
N GLN A 180 -18.00 -3.51 6.67
CA GLN A 180 -16.63 -3.49 7.16
C GLN A 180 -16.58 -3.84 8.65
N THR A 181 -15.59 -4.63 9.04
CA THR A 181 -15.32 -4.94 10.46
C THR A 181 -14.08 -4.18 10.93
N GLY A 182 -13.98 -3.97 12.25
CA GLY A 182 -12.89 -3.22 12.89
C GLY A 182 -13.41 -2.05 13.73
N LYS A 183 -12.52 -1.40 14.49
CA LYS A 183 -12.88 -0.33 15.46
C LYS A 183 -12.38 1.06 15.06
N LYS A 184 -11.40 1.15 14.14
CA LYS A 184 -10.70 2.41 13.80
C LYS A 184 -11.01 2.94 12.39
N TYR A 185 -12.27 2.84 11.95
CA TYR A 185 -12.67 3.32 10.63
C TYR A 185 -13.99 4.11 10.67
N ILE A 186 -14.16 5.00 9.70
CA ILE A 186 -15.43 5.63 9.34
C ILE A 186 -15.65 5.37 7.85
N CYS A 187 -16.82 4.84 7.50
CA CYS A 187 -17.23 4.70 6.11
C CYS A 187 -18.55 5.46 5.92
N SER A 188 -18.56 6.45 5.04
CA SER A 188 -19.70 7.34 4.84
C SER A 188 -19.99 7.52 3.35
N TRP A 189 -21.26 7.71 3.00
CA TRP A 189 -21.67 8.02 1.64
C TRP A 189 -22.00 9.49 1.49
N TYR A 190 -21.85 10.01 0.28
CA TYR A 190 -22.30 11.34 -0.09
C TYR A 190 -23.24 11.29 -1.29
N LYS A 191 -24.26 12.16 -1.26
CA LYS A 191 -25.05 12.48 -2.46
C LYS A 191 -24.38 13.64 -3.17
N ARG A 192 -24.11 13.49 -4.47
CA ARG A 192 -23.69 14.61 -5.30
C ARG A 192 -24.86 15.58 -5.40
N LYS A 193 -24.68 16.82 -4.95
CA LYS A 193 -25.56 17.92 -5.38
C LYS A 193 -25.12 18.29 -6.79
N PHE A 194 -25.92 17.92 -7.78
CA PHE A 194 -25.87 18.55 -9.10
C PHE A 194 -26.69 19.83 -9.06
#